data_AF-A0A353C0G1-F1
#
_entry.id   AF-A0A353C0G1-F1
#
_cell.length_a   1.000
_cell.length_b   1.000
_cell.length_c   1.000
_cell.angle_alpha   90.00
_cell.angle_beta   90.00
_cell.angle_gamma   90.00
#
_symmetry.space_group_name_H-M   'P 1'
#
loop_
_entity.id
_entity.type
_entity.pdbx_description
1 polymer ?
#
loop_
_entity_poly.entity_id
_entity_poly.type
_entity_poly.pdbx_seq_one_letter_code
_entity_poly.pdbx_strand_id
1 'polypeptide(L)'
;DDLLFEELRKLRREIATREGVPPYIIFADVTLHEMAQYTPTDAGSMLKIKGVGESKLQKYGDLFINVIQKHRTATKLSGNSADMHGIAEMDS
;
A
#
# COMPACT_ATOMS: atom_id res chain seq x y z
N ASP A 1 2.29 -1.40 -9.21
CA ASP A 1 3.20 -0.27 -9.02
C ASP A 1 4.45 -0.79 -8.35
N ASP A 2 5.59 -0.70 -9.04
CA ASP A 2 6.85 -1.26 -8.56
C ASP A 2 7.40 -0.51 -7.33
N LEU A 3 7.09 0.78 -7.20
CA LEU A 3 7.49 1.57 -6.03
C LEU A 3 6.75 1.08 -4.79
N LEU A 4 5.42 0.94 -4.87
CA LEU A 4 4.62 0.41 -3.77
C LEU A 4 5.04 -1.00 -3.39
N PHE A 5 5.35 -1.86 -4.37
CA PHE A 5 5.84 -3.20 -4.09
C PHE A 5 7.12 -3.19 -3.24
N GLU A 6 8.09 -2.34 -3.57
CA GLU A 6 9.33 -2.21 -2.79
C GLU A 6 9.10 -1.61 -1.39
N GLU A 7 8.17 -0.66 -1.24
CA GLU A 7 7.77 -0.15 0.08
C GLU A 7 7.16 -1.24 0.97
N LEU A 8 6.24 -2.05 0.41
CA LEU A 8 5.64 -3.19 1.13
C LEU A 8 6.70 -4.24 1.45
N ARG A 9 7.64 -4.48 0.53
CA ARG A 9 8.75 -5.41 0.74
C ARG A 9 9.66 -4.95 1.88
N LYS A 10 9.95 -3.65 1.96
CA LYS A 10 10.72 -3.05 3.05
C LYS A 10 10.02 -3.23 4.40
N LEU A 11 8.74 -2.83 4.49
CA LEU A 11 7.93 -3.01 5.71
C LEU A 11 7.93 -4.47 6.17
N ARG A 12 7.73 -5.42 5.24
CA ARG A 12 7.75 -6.84 5.54
C ARG A 12 9.07 -7.28 6.17
N ARG A 13 10.22 -6.84 5.63
CA ARG A 13 11.53 -7.18 6.17
C ARG A 13 11.72 -6.62 7.59
N GLU A 14 11.25 -5.39 7.83
CA GLU A 14 11.33 -4.75 9.14
C GLU A 14 10.52 -5.53 10.19
N ILE A 15 9.28 -5.90 9.86
CA ILE A 15 8.42 -6.71 10.73
C ILE A 15 9.07 -8.07 11.00
N ALA A 16 9.53 -8.75 9.94
CA ALA A 16 10.13 -10.07 10.05
C ALA A 16 11.39 -10.07 10.93
N THR A 17 12.21 -9.02 10.81
CA THR A 17 13.40 -8.82 11.64
C THR A 17 13.01 -8.65 13.11
N ARG A 18 11.99 -7.84 13.39
CA ARG A 18 11.48 -7.61 14.76
C ARG A 18 10.89 -8.88 15.38
N GLU A 19 10.25 -9.71 14.58
CA GLU A 19 9.65 -10.97 15.04
C GLU A 19 10.62 -12.16 15.04
N GLY A 20 11.83 -12.00 14.51
CA GLY A 20 12.82 -13.07 14.43
C GLY A 20 12.42 -14.20 13.49
N VAL A 21 11.63 -13.90 12.45
CA VAL A 21 11.12 -14.89 11.48
C VAL A 21 11.57 -14.58 10.05
N PRO A 22 11.61 -15.57 9.15
CA PRO A 22 11.83 -15.31 7.73
C PRO A 22 10.74 -14.39 7.12
N PRO A 23 11.07 -13.44 6.24
CA PRO A 23 10.11 -12.47 5.70
C PRO A 23 8.85 -13.05 5.06
N TYR A 24 8.97 -14.17 4.35
CA TYR A 24 7.84 -14.80 3.67
C TYR A 24 6.75 -15.32 4.63
N ILE A 25 7.06 -15.48 5.92
CA ILE A 25 6.09 -15.86 6.95
C ILE A 25 5.05 -14.76 7.14
N ILE A 26 5.47 -13.50 7.12
CA ILE A 26 4.58 -12.34 7.23
C ILE A 26 3.63 -12.32 6.03
N PHE A 27 4.17 -12.17 4.82
CA PHE A 27 3.45 -12.30 3.56
C PHE A 27 4.37 -12.82 2.46
N ALA A 28 3.87 -13.71 1.60
CA ALA A 28 4.59 -14.14 0.41
C ALA A 28 4.70 -13.02 -0.63
N ASP A 29 5.67 -13.10 -1.55
CA ASP A 29 5.84 -12.09 -2.61
C ASP A 29 4.58 -11.93 -3.46
N VAL A 30 3.90 -13.03 -3.80
CA VAL A 30 2.62 -13.00 -4.54
C VAL A 30 1.57 -12.14 -3.84
N THR A 31 1.49 -12.21 -2.51
CA THR A 31 0.57 -11.40 -1.72
C THR A 31 0.94 -9.92 -1.77
N LEU A 32 2.24 -9.59 -1.70
CA LEU A 32 2.70 -8.21 -1.82
C LEU A 32 2.45 -7.64 -3.22
N HIS A 33 2.63 -8.45 -4.27
CA HIS A 33 2.29 -8.05 -5.64
C HIS A 33 0.80 -7.76 -5.79
N GLU A 34 -0.08 -8.62 -5.26
CA GLU A 34 -1.51 -8.36 -5.27
C GLU A 34 -1.88 -7.10 -4.48
N MET A 35 -1.28 -6.87 -3.30
CA MET A 35 -1.47 -5.61 -2.57
C MET A 35 -1.04 -4.39 -3.39
N ALA A 36 0.11 -4.46 -4.07
CA ALA A 36 0.60 -3.38 -4.92
C ALA A 36 -0.25 -3.16 -6.18
N GLN A 37 -0.97 -4.20 -6.64
CA GLN A 37 -1.86 -4.13 -7.79
C GLN A 37 -3.25 -3.59 -7.41
N TYR A 38 -3.84 -4.10 -6.33
CA TYR A 38 -5.21 -3.75 -5.92
C TYR A 38 -5.28 -2.57 -4.95
N THR A 39 -4.17 -2.22 -4.30
CA THR A 39 -4.05 -1.10 -3.37
C THR A 39 -5.16 -1.07 -2.29
N PRO A 40 -5.38 -2.18 -1.55
CA PRO A 40 -6.41 -2.23 -0.52
C PRO A 40 -6.14 -1.21 0.59
N THR A 41 -7.17 -0.44 0.95
CA THR A 41 -7.06 0.66 1.93
C THR A 41 -7.90 0.46 3.18
N ASP A 42 -8.48 -0.72 3.35
CA ASP A 42 -9.32 -1.09 4.48
C ASP A 42 -9.23 -2.61 4.73
N ALA A 43 -9.73 -3.05 5.89
CA ALA A 43 -9.67 -4.45 6.28
C ALA A 43 -10.44 -5.39 5.34
N GLY A 44 -11.59 -4.95 4.83
CA GLY A 44 -12.43 -5.75 3.94
C GLY A 44 -11.79 -5.95 2.57
N SER A 45 -11.14 -4.92 2.02
CA SER A 45 -10.36 -5.04 0.78
C SER A 45 -9.09 -5.86 0.98
N MET A 46 -8.43 -5.77 2.15
CA MET A 46 -7.28 -6.62 2.48
C MET A 46 -7.64 -8.11 2.54
N LEU A 47 -8.80 -8.49 3.09
CA LEU A 47 -9.25 -9.90 3.13
C LEU A 47 -9.53 -10.50 1.75
N LYS A 48 -9.69 -9.68 0.71
CA LYS A 48 -9.85 -10.15 -0.67
C LYS A 48 -8.51 -10.51 -1.34
N ILE A 49 -7.40 -10.12 -0.73
CA ILE A 49 -6.06 -10.41 -1.25
C ILE A 49 -5.66 -11.85 -0.93
N LYS A 50 -5.17 -12.57 -1.94
CA LYS A 50 -4.72 -13.96 -1.79
C LYS A 50 -3.57 -14.05 -0.79
N GLY A 51 -3.73 -14.92 0.21
CA GLY A 51 -2.75 -15.13 1.26
C GLY A 51 -2.91 -14.19 2.47
N VAL A 52 -3.94 -13.34 2.48
CA VAL A 52 -4.35 -12.57 3.65
C VAL A 52 -5.56 -13.25 4.31
N GLY A 53 -5.31 -13.95 5.41
CA GLY A 53 -6.36 -14.46 6.30
C GLY A 53 -6.55 -13.57 7.52
N GLU A 54 -7.61 -13.80 8.30
CA GLU A 54 -7.98 -12.98 9.47
C GLU A 54 -6.83 -12.80 10.47
N SER A 55 -6.09 -13.86 10.81
CA SER A 55 -4.98 -13.76 11.75
C SER A 55 -3.86 -12.83 11.26
N LYS A 56 -3.55 -12.87 9.96
CA LYS A 56 -2.55 -11.97 9.37
C LYS A 56 -3.07 -10.54 9.27
N LEU A 57 -4.36 -10.38 8.94
CA LEU A 57 -5.01 -9.07 8.94
C LEU A 57 -4.94 -8.43 10.33
N GLN A 58 -5.31 -9.17 11.38
CA GLN A 58 -5.28 -8.67 12.76
C GLN A 58 -3.86 -8.27 13.21
N LYS A 59 -2.84 -9.04 12.80
CA LYS A 59 -1.45 -8.78 13.23
C LYS A 59 -0.76 -7.68 12.45
N TYR A 60 -0.99 -7.63 11.13
CA TYR A 60 -0.18 -6.82 10.22
C TYR A 60 -1.00 -5.86 9.36
N GLY A 61 -2.31 -6.06 9.25
CA GLY A 61 -3.19 -5.37 8.31
C GLY A 61 -3.03 -3.87 8.33
N ASP A 62 -3.15 -3.25 9.50
CA ASP A 62 -3.07 -1.80 9.67
C ASP A 62 -1.73 -1.23 9.20
N LEU A 63 -0.62 -1.94 9.43
CA LEU A 63 0.71 -1.50 9.01
C LEU A 63 0.81 -1.43 7.49
N PHE A 64 0.32 -2.45 6.79
CA PHE A 64 0.35 -2.51 5.33
C PHE A 64 -0.66 -1.53 4.71
N ILE A 65 -1.87 -1.42 5.26
CA ILE A 65 -2.88 -0.44 4.84
C ILE A 65 -2.31 0.98 4.92
N ASN A 66 -1.63 1.31 6.03
CA ASN A 66 -1.03 2.63 6.22
C ASN A 66 0.02 2.97 5.15
N VAL A 67 0.87 2.01 4.75
CA VAL A 67 1.85 2.21 3.67
C VAL A 67 1.12 2.47 2.35
N ILE A 68 0.11 1.66 2.02
CA ILE A 68 -0.67 1.80 0.79
C ILE A 68 -1.38 3.17 0.72
N GLN A 69 -1.98 3.62 1.81
CA GLN A 69 -2.66 4.92 1.88
C GLN A 69 -1.67 6.08 1.70
N LYS A 70 -0.49 6.01 2.32
CA LYS A 70 0.57 7.02 2.15
C LYS A 70 1.05 7.07 0.71
N HIS A 71 1.33 5.93 0.10
CA HIS A 71 1.74 5.84 -1.31
C HIS A 71 0.70 6.48 -2.24
N ARG A 72 -0.60 6.14 -2.08
CA ARG A 72 -1.69 6.74 -2.87
C ARG A 72 -1.76 8.25 -2.73
N THR A 73 -1.46 8.78 -1.56
CA THR A 73 -1.48 10.24 -1.30
C THR A 73 -0.27 10.92 -1.94
N ALA A 74 0.91 10.32 -1.83
CA ALA A 74 2.13 10.82 -2.44
C ALA A 74 2.03 10.89 -3.98
N THR A 75 1.50 9.84 -4.62
CA THR A 75 1.30 9.81 -6.07
C THR A 75 0.28 10.84 -6.54
N LYS A 76 -0.78 11.11 -5.75
CA LYS A 76 -1.74 12.19 -6.06
C LYS A 76 -1.09 13.57 -6.00
N LEU A 77 -0.25 13.82 -5.00
CA LEU A 77 0.44 15.10 -4.82
C LEU A 77 1.47 15.37 -5.94
N SER A 78 2.18 14.34 -6.42
CA SER A 78 3.11 14.51 -7.56
C SER A 78 2.39 14.70 -8.90
N GLY A 79 1.16 14.17 -9.04
CA GLY A 79 0.32 14.34 -10.22
C GLY A 79 -0.42 15.69 -10.28
N ASN A 80 -0.65 16.34 -9.14
CA ASN A 80 -1.51 17.54 -9.06
C ASN A 80 -0.83 18.86 -9.44
N SER A 81 0.43 18.85 -9.89
CA SER A 81 1.13 20.07 -10.35
C SER A 81 0.86 20.41 -11.83
N ALA A 82 0.20 19.53 -12.59
CA ALA A 82 -0.08 19.74 -14.01
C ALA A 82 -1.46 20.39 -14.29
N ASP A 83 -2.38 20.41 -13.32
CA ASP A 83 -3.78 20.78 -13.56
C ASP A 83 -4.17 22.20 -13.08
N MET A 84 -3.20 23.08 -12.82
CA MET A 84 -3.45 24.48 -12.42
C MET A 84 -3.49 25.50 -13.58
N HIS A 85 -3.52 25.08 -14.85
CA HIS A 85 -3.83 25.97 -15.98
C HIS A 85 -5.25 25.72 -16.49
N GLY A 86 -6.24 26.46 -15.96
CA GLY A 86 -7.61 26.38 -16.48
C GLY A 86 -8.71 27.14 -15.73
N ILE A 87 -8.40 28.03 -14.78
CA ILE A 87 -9.39 28.90 -14.14
C ILE A 87 -8.91 30.36 -14.13
N ALA A 88 -8.84 30.92 -15.33
CA ALA A 88 -9.02 32.33 -15.67
C ALA A 88 -9.37 32.27 -17.16
N GLU A 89 -10.57 32.60 -17.63
CA GLU A 89 -11.23 33.89 -17.50
C GLU A 89 -12.75 33.70 -17.45
N MET A 90 -13.38 34.25 -16.42
CA MET A 90 -14.80 34.57 -16.45
C MET A 90 -15.00 35.80 -15.59
N ASP A 91 -14.64 36.96 -16.16
CA ASP A 91 -15.15 38.26 -15.74
C ASP A 91 -15.18 39.18 -16.96
N SER A 92 -16.41 39.48 -17.37
CA SER A 92 -16.89 40.67 -18.12
C SER A 92 -16.41 40.93 -19.54
#